data_AF-A0A656D6Q7-F1
#
_entry.id   AF-A0A656D6Q7-F1
#
_cell.length_a   1.000
_cell.length_b   1.000
_cell.length_c   1.000
_cell.angle_alpha   90.00
_cell.angle_beta   90.00
_cell.angle_gamma   90.00
#
_symmetry.space_group_name_H-M   'P 1'
#
loop_
_entity.id
_entity.type
_entity.pdbx_description
1 polymer ?
#
loop_
_entity_poly.entity_id
_entity_poly.type
_entity_poly.pdbx_seq_one_letter_code
_entity_poly.pdbx_strand_id
1 'polypeptide(L)'
;MNNKTYLYLFLDISSIIIPFISGFHKKINLHKKFPFIFIANLIVMIPFIIWDYIFVGAKIWGFNDKYTVGINILNLPIEEYLFFICIPFACVFTHLALWKVLKISKLTSNIHLLPLLLILMASIFFIFQSKIYTKLVGFVTLISSLFTLFLYRTNIIKFAKEFAISYLILLFPFLIV
;
A
#
# COMPACT_ATOMS: atom_id res chain seq x y z
N MET A 1 35.15 -4.65 -3.88
CA MET A 1 33.97 -5.15 -4.64
C MET A 1 32.74 -4.72 -3.85
N ASN A 2 31.86 -3.90 -4.43
CA ASN A 2 30.61 -3.49 -3.75
C ASN A 2 29.70 -4.73 -3.66
N ASN A 3 29.50 -5.27 -2.47
CA ASN A 3 28.52 -6.33 -2.23
C ASN A 3 27.12 -5.75 -2.45
N LYS A 4 26.57 -5.92 -3.66
CA LYS A 4 25.15 -5.70 -3.93
C LYS A 4 24.36 -6.80 -3.25
N THR A 5 23.35 -6.44 -2.46
CA THR A 5 22.62 -7.38 -1.59
C THR A 5 21.24 -7.78 -2.11
N TYR A 6 20.79 -7.24 -3.25
CA TYR A 6 19.50 -7.58 -3.90
C TYR A 6 18.29 -7.57 -2.95
N LEU A 7 18.38 -6.82 -1.87
CA LEU A 7 17.46 -6.88 -0.76
C LEU A 7 16.07 -6.41 -1.17
N TYR A 8 15.98 -5.37 -2.01
CA TYR A 8 14.69 -4.86 -2.46
C TYR A 8 13.94 -5.93 -3.28
N LEU A 9 14.61 -6.53 -4.26
CA LEU A 9 14.03 -7.60 -5.06
C LEU A 9 13.61 -8.79 -4.19
N PHE A 10 14.42 -9.16 -3.20
CA PHE A 10 14.09 -10.24 -2.27
C PHE A 10 12.85 -9.92 -1.44
N LEU A 11 12.68 -8.68 -0.98
CA LEU A 11 11.48 -8.24 -0.27
C LEU A 11 10.22 -8.36 -1.14
N ASP A 12 10.28 -7.91 -2.40
CA ASP A 12 9.13 -8.00 -3.32
C ASP A 12 8.72 -9.45 -3.57
N ILE A 13 9.70 -10.31 -3.87
CA ILE A 13 9.45 -11.72 -4.18
C ILE A 13 8.95 -12.47 -2.94
N SER A 14 9.61 -12.29 -1.78
CA SER A 14 9.19 -12.96 -0.55
C SER A 14 7.80 -12.53 -0.09
N SER A 15 7.43 -11.27 -0.32
CA SER A 15 6.10 -10.73 0.01
C SER A 15 4.99 -11.34 -0.85
N ILE A 16 5.23 -11.66 -2.12
CA ILE A 16 4.21 -12.22 -3.01
C ILE A 16 4.12 -13.76 -3.00
N ILE A 17 5.21 -14.48 -2.71
CA ILE A 17 5.25 -15.97 -2.82
C ILE A 17 4.10 -16.63 -2.04
N ILE A 18 3.96 -16.31 -0.74
CA ILE A 18 2.96 -16.94 0.12
C ILE A 18 1.53 -16.56 -0.32
N PRO A 19 1.20 -15.27 -0.54
CA PRO A 19 -0.07 -14.85 -1.11
C PRO A 19 -0.41 -15.52 -2.45
N PHE A 20 0.58 -15.66 -3.34
CA PHE A 20 0.37 -16.21 -4.67
C PHE A 20 -0.02 -17.68 -4.60
N ILE A 21 0.78 -18.49 -3.89
CA ILE A 21 0.51 -19.93 -3.71
C ILE A 21 -0.83 -20.12 -2.97
N SER A 22 -1.02 -19.39 -1.88
CA SER A 22 -2.23 -19.50 -1.06
C SER A 22 -3.48 -18.95 -1.78
N GLY A 23 -3.30 -18.10 -2.79
CA GLY A 23 -4.37 -17.58 -3.65
C GLY A 23 -5.11 -18.67 -4.44
N PHE A 24 -4.49 -19.83 -4.63
CA PHE A 24 -5.12 -21.00 -5.25
C PHE A 24 -6.00 -21.81 -4.28
N HIS A 25 -5.90 -21.56 -2.97
CA HIS A 25 -6.66 -22.31 -1.98
C HIS A 25 -8.18 -22.09 -2.13
N LYS A 26 -8.96 -23.19 -2.05
CA LYS A 26 -10.41 -23.23 -2.32
C LYS A 26 -11.24 -22.26 -1.48
N LYS A 27 -10.78 -21.91 -0.28
CA LYS A 27 -11.47 -20.94 0.61
C LYS A 27 -11.33 -19.48 0.14
N ILE A 28 -10.26 -19.16 -0.59
CA ILE A 28 -9.94 -17.80 -1.02
C ILE A 28 -10.29 -17.61 -2.50
N ASN A 29 -9.92 -18.57 -3.36
CA ASN A 29 -10.13 -18.54 -4.80
C ASN A 29 -9.65 -17.24 -5.46
N LEU A 30 -8.51 -16.70 -5.01
CA LEU A 30 -7.98 -15.43 -5.50
C LEU A 30 -7.53 -15.54 -6.96
N HIS A 31 -7.05 -16.71 -7.38
CA HIS A 31 -6.61 -16.99 -8.75
C HIS A 31 -7.65 -16.60 -9.81
N LYS A 32 -8.94 -16.76 -9.52
CA LYS A 32 -10.04 -16.34 -10.41
C LYS A 32 -10.10 -14.83 -10.65
N LYS A 33 -9.48 -14.06 -9.75
CA LYS A 33 -9.45 -12.59 -9.78
C LYS A 33 -8.09 -12.01 -10.15
N PHE A 34 -7.07 -12.83 -10.41
CA PHE A 34 -5.73 -12.34 -10.75
C PHE A 34 -5.73 -11.35 -11.92
N PRO A 35 -6.48 -11.56 -13.03
CA PRO A 35 -6.49 -10.58 -14.12
C PRO A 35 -7.01 -9.21 -13.68
N PHE A 36 -8.07 -9.18 -12.87
CA PHE A 36 -8.63 -7.93 -12.36
C PHE A 36 -7.69 -7.23 -11.38
N ILE A 37 -7.02 -7.99 -10.50
CA ILE A 37 -6.03 -7.43 -9.57
C ILE A 37 -4.85 -6.86 -10.36
N PHE A 38 -4.37 -7.58 -11.36
CA PHE A 38 -3.27 -7.12 -12.19
C PHE A 38 -3.62 -5.83 -12.94
N ILE A 39 -4.79 -5.78 -13.58
CA ILE A 39 -5.27 -4.55 -14.25
C ILE A 39 -5.41 -3.40 -13.25
N ALA A 40 -5.98 -3.65 -12.07
CA ALA A 40 -6.11 -2.63 -11.03
C ALA A 40 -4.73 -2.12 -10.57
N ASN A 41 -3.78 -3.02 -10.35
CA ASN A 41 -2.41 -2.66 -9.97
C ASN A 41 -1.73 -1.83 -11.07
N LEU A 42 -1.89 -2.17 -12.35
CA LEU A 42 -1.34 -1.37 -13.45
C LEU A 42 -1.94 0.03 -13.49
N ILE A 43 -3.26 0.16 -13.33
CA ILE A 43 -3.94 1.47 -13.30
C ILE A 43 -3.41 2.32 -12.14
N VAL A 44 -3.23 1.72 -10.96
CA VAL A 44 -2.71 2.39 -9.77
C VAL A 44 -1.22 2.72 -9.91
N MET A 45 -0.42 1.83 -10.47
CA MET A 45 1.03 2.00 -10.63
C MET A 45 1.38 3.24 -11.44
N ILE A 46 0.60 3.58 -12.48
CA ILE A 46 0.90 4.71 -13.37
C ILE A 46 1.06 6.05 -12.60
N PRO A 47 0.05 6.57 -11.87
CA PRO A 47 0.19 7.84 -11.16
C PRO A 47 1.27 7.80 -10.06
N PHE A 48 1.50 6.66 -9.40
CA PHE A 48 2.52 6.54 -8.36
C PHE A 48 3.94 6.51 -8.94
N ILE A 49 4.17 5.84 -10.06
CA ILE A 49 5.49 5.87 -10.71
C ILE A 49 5.80 7.25 -11.29
N ILE A 50 4.80 7.94 -11.83
CA ILE A 50 4.97 9.34 -12.27
C ILE A 50 5.38 10.21 -11.06
N TRP A 51 4.72 10.02 -9.93
CA TRP A 51 5.07 10.70 -8.69
C TRP A 51 6.52 10.39 -8.28
N ASP A 52 6.89 9.12 -8.17
CA ASP A 52 8.22 8.73 -7.72
C ASP A 52 9.31 9.25 -8.66
N TYR A 53 9.08 9.20 -9.96
CA TYR A 53 9.98 9.77 -10.95
C TYR A 53 10.24 11.27 -10.70
N ILE A 54 9.18 12.04 -10.46
CA ILE A 54 9.29 13.49 -10.18
C ILE A 54 10.05 13.73 -8.88
N PHE A 55 9.72 13.00 -7.80
CA PHE A 55 10.30 13.24 -6.48
C PHE A 55 11.74 12.75 -6.34
N VAL A 56 12.09 11.66 -7.03
CA VAL A 56 13.48 11.19 -7.17
C VAL A 56 14.30 12.16 -8.02
N GLY A 57 13.75 12.63 -9.14
CA GLY A 57 14.37 13.66 -9.96
C GLY A 57 14.61 14.98 -9.20
N ALA A 58 13.69 15.35 -8.31
CA ALA A 58 13.81 16.51 -7.42
C ALA A 58 14.71 16.28 -6.20
N LYS A 59 15.33 15.09 -6.06
CA LYS A 59 16.19 14.69 -4.93
C LYS A 59 15.52 14.84 -3.56
N ILE A 60 14.19 14.69 -3.51
CA ILE A 60 13.43 14.71 -2.26
C ILE A 60 13.63 13.40 -1.51
N TRP A 61 13.75 12.31 -2.26
CA TRP A 61 14.14 10.98 -1.80
C TRP A 61 14.80 10.22 -2.95
N GLY A 62 15.30 9.01 -2.70
CA GLY A 62 15.97 8.22 -3.73
C GLY A 62 16.28 6.80 -3.26
N PHE A 63 16.82 6.01 -4.18
CA PHE A 63 17.14 4.61 -3.97
C PHE A 63 18.64 4.42 -3.73
N ASN A 64 18.97 3.43 -2.91
CA ASN A 64 20.36 3.07 -2.64
C ASN A 64 20.77 1.89 -3.51
N ASP A 65 21.65 2.14 -4.47
CA ASP A 65 22.13 1.17 -5.47
C ASP A 65 22.81 -0.07 -4.87
N LYS A 66 23.14 -0.06 -3.58
CA LYS A 66 23.65 -1.25 -2.87
C LYS A 66 22.57 -2.32 -2.67
N TYR A 67 21.30 -1.93 -2.57
CA TYR A 67 20.18 -2.82 -2.28
C TYR A 67 19.35 -3.17 -3.51
N THR A 68 19.63 -2.55 -4.66
CA THR A 68 18.96 -2.82 -5.94
C THR A 68 19.84 -3.66 -6.86
N VAL A 69 19.21 -4.26 -7.87
CA VAL A 69 19.85 -5.02 -8.94
C VAL A 69 20.71 -4.09 -9.81
N GLY A 70 20.30 -2.82 -9.92
CA GLY A 70 20.96 -1.78 -10.73
C GLY A 70 20.42 -1.69 -12.16
N ILE A 71 19.23 -2.25 -12.42
CA ILE A 71 18.47 -2.01 -13.64
C ILE A 71 17.48 -0.90 -13.35
N ASN A 72 17.64 0.25 -14.02
CA ASN A 72 16.78 1.41 -13.82
C ASN A 72 15.97 1.72 -15.07
N ILE A 73 14.69 2.03 -14.89
CA ILE A 73 13.77 2.54 -15.90
C ILE A 73 13.33 3.92 -15.43
N LEU A 74 13.47 4.95 -16.26
CA LEU A 74 13.17 6.34 -15.88
C LEU A 74 13.82 6.74 -14.53
N ASN A 75 15.10 6.39 -14.30
CA ASN A 75 15.82 6.63 -13.03
C ASN A 75 15.21 5.98 -11.77
N LEU A 76 14.25 5.07 -11.93
CA LEU A 76 13.69 4.26 -10.85
C LEU A 76 14.19 2.81 -11.00
N PRO A 77 14.55 2.13 -9.90
CA PRO A 77 14.92 0.72 -9.97
C PRO A 77 13.73 -0.12 -10.44
N ILE A 78 13.99 -1.21 -11.17
CA ILE A 78 12.93 -2.12 -11.63
C ILE A 78 12.11 -2.69 -10.46
N GLU A 79 12.74 -2.82 -9.30
CA GLU A 79 12.10 -3.22 -8.05
C GLU A 79 10.96 -2.28 -7.65
N GLU A 80 11.04 -0.97 -7.92
CA GLU A 80 9.92 -0.06 -7.63
C GLU A 80 8.67 -0.41 -8.46
N TYR A 81 8.86 -0.81 -9.71
CA TYR A 81 7.76 -1.27 -10.56
C TYR A 81 7.18 -2.60 -10.04
N LEU A 82 8.04 -3.50 -9.55
CA LEU A 82 7.62 -4.77 -8.95
C LEU A 82 6.90 -4.54 -7.63
N PHE A 83 7.32 -3.58 -6.82
CA PHE A 83 6.67 -3.20 -5.58
C PHE A 83 5.20 -2.84 -5.79
N PHE A 84 4.88 -2.03 -6.82
CA PHE A 84 3.49 -1.69 -7.20
C PHE A 84 2.64 -2.87 -7.72
N ILE A 85 3.25 -4.04 -7.93
CA ILE A 85 2.54 -5.26 -8.32
C ILE A 85 2.48 -6.23 -7.14
N CYS A 86 3.64 -6.56 -6.56
CA CYS A 86 3.81 -7.56 -5.51
C CYS A 86 3.07 -7.18 -4.23
N ILE A 87 3.28 -5.95 -3.77
CA ILE A 87 2.80 -5.51 -2.47
C ILE A 87 1.27 -5.31 -2.47
N PRO A 88 0.66 -4.61 -3.45
CA PRO A 88 -0.80 -4.53 -3.52
C PRO A 88 -1.47 -5.90 -3.64
N PHE A 89 -0.87 -6.83 -4.38
CA PHE A 89 -1.37 -8.21 -4.48
C PHE A 89 -1.36 -8.89 -3.10
N ALA A 90 -0.25 -8.81 -2.37
CA ALA A 90 -0.11 -9.36 -1.02
C ALA A 90 -1.12 -8.73 -0.03
N CYS A 91 -1.36 -7.43 -0.12
CA CYS A 91 -2.34 -6.71 0.68
C CYS A 91 -3.78 -7.19 0.41
N VAL A 92 -4.17 -7.36 -0.87
CA VAL A 92 -5.49 -7.87 -1.26
C VAL A 92 -5.69 -9.30 -0.75
N PHE A 93 -4.69 -10.16 -0.89
CA PHE A 93 -4.73 -11.52 -0.35
C PHE A 93 -4.93 -11.49 1.17
N THR A 94 -4.14 -10.69 1.88
CA THR A 94 -4.18 -10.59 3.35
C THR A 94 -5.55 -10.13 3.82
N HIS A 95 -6.12 -9.08 3.21
CA HIS A 95 -7.48 -8.64 3.49
C HIS A 95 -8.49 -9.78 3.33
N LEU A 96 -8.44 -10.51 2.22
CA LEU A 96 -9.36 -11.63 1.99
C LEU A 96 -9.15 -12.78 2.98
N ALA A 97 -7.91 -13.08 3.36
CA ALA A 97 -7.59 -14.11 4.35
C ALA A 97 -8.18 -13.74 5.72
N LEU A 98 -8.02 -12.50 6.17
CA LEU A 98 -8.57 -11.99 7.43
C LEU A 98 -10.10 -12.13 7.49
N TRP A 99 -10.80 -11.71 6.43
CA TRP A 99 -12.28 -11.63 6.48
C TRP A 99 -12.99 -12.92 6.05
N LYS A 100 -12.46 -13.64 5.06
CA LYS A 100 -13.09 -14.89 4.57
C LYS A 100 -12.66 -16.12 5.35
N VAL A 101 -11.40 -16.18 5.78
CA VAL A 101 -10.84 -17.38 6.45
C VAL A 101 -10.92 -17.22 7.96
N LEU A 102 -10.38 -16.13 8.50
CA LEU A 102 -10.32 -15.89 9.94
C LEU A 102 -11.59 -15.28 10.52
N LYS A 103 -12.48 -14.72 9.67
CA LYS A 103 -13.78 -14.16 10.06
C LYS A 103 -13.70 -13.19 11.24
N ILE A 104 -12.81 -12.20 11.15
CA ILE A 104 -12.54 -11.19 12.20
C ILE A 104 -13.72 -10.20 12.42
N SER A 105 -14.93 -10.55 11.98
CA SER A 105 -16.17 -9.73 11.97
C SER A 105 -16.63 -9.21 13.32
N LYS A 106 -16.09 -9.71 14.44
CA LYS A 106 -16.44 -9.23 15.78
C LYS A 106 -15.69 -7.97 16.20
N LEU A 107 -14.60 -7.59 15.54
CA LEU A 107 -13.81 -6.40 15.91
C LEU A 107 -14.42 -5.08 15.37
N THR A 108 -15.40 -5.12 14.46
CA THR A 108 -15.84 -3.94 13.69
C THR A 108 -16.98 -3.12 14.30
N SER A 109 -17.56 -3.50 15.44
CA SER A 109 -18.83 -2.90 15.90
C SER A 109 -18.71 -1.45 16.37
N ASN A 110 -17.66 -1.08 17.14
CA ASN A 110 -17.59 0.22 17.83
C ASN A 110 -16.34 1.08 17.53
N ILE A 111 -15.66 0.83 16.41
CA ILE A 111 -14.40 1.51 16.11
C ILE A 111 -14.64 2.90 15.46
N HIS A 112 -14.36 3.97 16.22
CA HIS A 112 -14.31 5.36 15.73
C HIS A 112 -12.87 5.82 15.39
N LEU A 113 -12.02 4.92 14.90
CA LEU A 113 -10.61 5.23 14.60
C LEU A 113 -10.44 6.18 13.40
N LEU A 114 -11.39 6.20 12.46
CA LEU A 114 -11.27 6.97 11.22
C LEU A 114 -11.21 8.50 11.45
N PRO A 115 -12.14 9.11 12.22
CA PRO A 115 -12.09 10.55 12.52
C PRO A 115 -10.86 10.97 13.33
N LEU A 116 -10.37 10.10 14.22
CA LEU A 116 -9.15 10.38 15.00
C LEU A 116 -7.91 10.42 14.10
N LEU A 117 -7.77 9.45 13.19
CA LEU A 117 -6.66 9.38 12.24
C LEU A 117 -6.68 10.58 11.27
N LEU A 118 -7.87 11.04 10.89
CA LEU A 118 -8.13 12.24 10.11
C LEU A 118 -7.63 13.52 10.80
N ILE A 119 -7.95 13.69 12.09
CA ILE A 119 -7.54 14.86 12.87
C ILE A 119 -6.00 14.89 13.01
N LEU A 120 -5.39 13.73 13.25
CA LEU A 120 -3.94 13.58 13.36
C LEU A 120 -3.22 13.88 12.04
N MET A 121 -3.77 13.42 10.91
CA MET A 121 -3.21 13.69 9.58
C MET A 121 -3.37 15.16 9.17
N ALA A 122 -4.53 15.77 9.47
CA ALA A 122 -4.77 17.18 9.22
C ALA A 122 -3.84 18.06 10.06
N SER A 123 -3.58 17.73 11.32
CA SER A 123 -2.65 18.49 12.17
C SER A 123 -1.21 18.43 11.65
N ILE A 124 -0.74 17.26 11.19
CA ILE A 124 0.57 17.12 10.54
C ILE A 124 0.65 17.99 9.27
N PHE A 125 -0.39 18.03 8.44
CA PHE A 125 -0.44 18.89 7.26
C PHE A 125 -0.30 20.38 7.64
N PHE A 126 -1.02 20.85 8.66
CA PHE A 126 -0.97 22.25 9.07
C PHE A 126 0.37 22.66 9.71
N ILE A 127 1.03 21.76 10.44
CA ILE A 127 2.29 22.06 11.13
C ILE A 127 3.49 22.10 10.16
N PHE A 128 3.53 21.25 9.12
CA PHE A 128 4.70 21.08 8.25
C PHE A 128 4.59 21.73 6.87
N GLN A 129 3.96 22.91 6.78
CA GLN A 129 3.74 23.63 5.52
C GLN A 129 5.02 24.00 4.75
N SER A 130 6.18 24.07 5.41
CA SER A 130 7.46 24.43 4.81
C SER A 130 8.09 23.32 3.96
N LYS A 131 7.63 22.07 4.09
CA LYS A 131 8.14 20.93 3.33
C LYS A 131 7.13 20.52 2.26
N ILE A 132 7.49 20.71 0.98
CA ILE A 132 6.58 20.47 -0.15
C ILE A 132 6.05 19.03 -0.19
N TYR A 133 6.91 18.07 0.14
CA TYR A 133 6.54 16.65 0.26
C TYR A 133 5.46 16.44 1.32
N THR A 134 5.72 16.87 2.56
CA THR A 134 4.79 16.68 3.69
C THR A 134 3.46 17.37 3.44
N LYS A 135 3.48 18.55 2.81
CA LYS A 135 2.26 19.27 2.41
C LYS A 135 1.46 18.47 1.38
N LEU A 136 2.07 18.03 0.30
CA LEU A 136 1.34 17.32 -0.76
C LEU A 136 0.82 15.96 -0.27
N VAL A 137 1.63 15.20 0.47
CA VAL A 137 1.20 13.94 1.09
C VAL A 137 0.04 14.18 2.05
N GLY A 138 0.16 15.17 2.94
CA GLY A 138 -0.91 15.55 3.87
C GLY A 138 -2.21 15.96 3.19
N PHE A 139 -2.13 16.63 2.04
CA PHE A 139 -3.30 17.01 1.25
C PHE A 139 -3.98 15.80 0.59
N VAL A 140 -3.20 14.93 -0.06
CA VAL A 140 -3.71 13.71 -0.69
C VAL A 140 -4.33 12.78 0.36
N THR A 141 -3.68 12.60 1.51
CA THR A 141 -4.22 11.76 2.60
C THR A 141 -5.50 12.36 3.18
N LEU A 142 -5.60 13.67 3.35
CA LEU A 142 -6.81 14.35 3.79
C LEU A 142 -7.98 14.14 2.81
N ILE A 143 -7.74 14.28 1.49
CA ILE A 143 -8.78 14.00 0.49
C ILE A 143 -9.23 12.53 0.53
N SER A 144 -8.28 11.59 0.56
CA SER A 144 -8.58 10.16 0.57
C SER A 144 -9.39 9.74 1.80
N SER A 145 -9.13 10.36 2.94
CA SER A 145 -9.81 10.07 4.21
C SER A 145 -11.19 10.73 4.29
N LEU A 146 -11.38 11.93 3.73
CA LEU A 146 -12.71 12.53 3.50
C LEU A 146 -13.55 11.68 2.54
N PHE A 147 -12.96 11.17 1.46
CA PHE A 147 -13.64 10.24 0.56
C PHE A 147 -14.07 8.97 1.28
N THR A 148 -13.23 8.45 2.18
CA THR A 148 -13.60 7.29 3.01
C THR A 148 -14.75 7.60 3.97
N LEU A 149 -14.81 8.80 4.56
CA LEU A 149 -15.98 9.24 5.35
C LEU A 149 -17.24 9.39 4.50
N PHE A 150 -17.12 9.87 3.26
CA PHE A 150 -18.24 9.90 2.32
C PHE A 150 -18.77 8.48 2.06
N LEU A 151 -17.89 7.51 1.83
CA LEU A 151 -18.27 6.10 1.70
C LEU A 151 -18.91 5.56 2.99
N TYR A 152 -18.47 6.03 4.16
CA TYR A 152 -19.09 5.70 5.45
C TYR A 152 -20.53 6.22 5.58
N ARG A 153 -20.92 7.26 4.84
CA ARG A 153 -22.32 7.70 4.78
C ARG A 153 -23.20 6.78 3.92
N THR A 154 -22.59 6.00 3.02
CA THR A 154 -23.30 5.07 2.13
C THR A 154 -23.39 3.66 2.73
N ASN A 155 -24.17 2.76 2.14
CA ASN A 155 -24.28 1.36 2.58
C ASN A 155 -22.96 0.53 2.47
N ILE A 156 -21.83 1.16 2.14
CA ILE A 156 -20.50 0.54 1.99
C ILE A 156 -19.74 0.47 3.34
N ILE A 157 -20.34 0.95 4.44
CA ILE A 157 -19.75 1.02 5.81
C ILE A 157 -19.00 -0.25 6.23
N LYS A 158 -19.56 -1.43 5.95
CA LYS A 158 -18.95 -2.71 6.35
C LYS A 158 -17.57 -2.87 5.73
N PHE A 159 -17.45 -2.65 4.42
CA PHE A 159 -16.18 -2.78 3.70
C PHE A 159 -15.14 -1.77 4.21
N ALA A 160 -15.54 -0.51 4.43
CA ALA A 160 -14.64 0.53 4.93
C ALA A 160 -14.04 0.18 6.31
N LYS A 161 -14.85 -0.37 7.22
CA LYS A 161 -14.39 -0.83 8.54
C LYS A 161 -13.44 -2.03 8.44
N GLU A 162 -13.79 -3.00 7.59
CA GLU A 162 -12.97 -4.18 7.35
C GLU A 162 -11.60 -3.81 6.74
N PHE A 163 -11.60 -2.87 5.80
CA PHE A 163 -10.39 -2.32 5.20
C PHE A 163 -9.52 -1.62 6.25
N ALA A 164 -10.08 -0.76 7.11
CA ALA A 164 -9.32 -0.04 8.14
C ALA A 164 -8.56 -0.98 9.09
N ILE A 165 -9.18 -2.06 9.54
CA ILE A 165 -8.51 -3.06 10.38
C ILE A 165 -7.42 -3.81 9.59
N SER A 166 -7.70 -4.16 8.34
CA SER A 166 -6.70 -4.83 7.48
C SER A 166 -5.48 -3.94 7.28
N TYR A 167 -5.70 -2.64 7.06
CA TYR A 167 -4.65 -1.65 6.92
C TYR A 167 -3.81 -1.51 8.19
N LEU A 168 -4.44 -1.47 9.38
CA LEU A 168 -3.72 -1.44 10.66
C LEU A 168 -2.82 -2.66 10.87
N ILE A 169 -3.30 -3.85 10.51
CA ILE A 169 -2.49 -5.09 10.59
C ILE A 169 -1.34 -5.03 9.59
N LEU A 170 -1.61 -4.58 8.35
CA LEU A 170 -0.61 -4.47 7.29
C LEU A 170 0.44 -3.39 7.57
N LEU A 171 0.13 -2.35 8.35
CA LEU A 171 1.09 -1.31 8.73
C LEU A 171 2.26 -1.87 9.55
N PHE A 172 2.04 -2.90 10.37
CA PHE A 172 3.08 -3.43 11.24
C PHE A 172 4.33 -3.91 10.48
N PRO A 173 4.24 -4.77 9.44
CA PRO A 173 5.41 -5.13 8.65
C PRO A 173 6.05 -3.94 7.91
N PHE A 174 5.26 -2.96 7.43
CA PHE A 174 5.81 -1.76 6.78
C PHE A 174 6.63 -0.87 7.73
N LEU A 175 6.35 -0.89 9.04
CA LEU A 175 7.09 -0.09 10.02
C LEU A 175 8.42 -0.73 10.43
N ILE A 176 8.60 -2.03 10.16
CA ILE A 176 9.81 -2.78 10.53
C ILE A 176 10.90 -2.66 9.46
N VAL A 177 10.49 -2.51 8.20
CA VAL A 177 11.37 -2.38 7.02
C VAL A 177 11.81 -0.93 6.87
#